data_AF-A0A8D8LKC6-F1
#
_entry.id   AF-A0A8D8LKC6-F1
#
_cell.length_a   1.000
_cell.length_b   1.000
_cell.length_c   1.000
_cell.angle_alpha   90.00
_cell.angle_beta   90.00
_cell.angle_gamma   90.00
#
_symmetry.space_group_name_H-M   'P 1'
#
loop_
_entity.id
_entity.type
_entity.pdbx_description
1 polymer ?
#
loop_
_entity_poly.entity_id
_entity_poly.type
_entity_poly.pdbx_seq_one_letter_code
_entity_poly.pdbx_strand_id
1 'polypeptide(L)'
;MELIELQSDIPLTSIDSKNIWSQVPKEKYPVLCRTTLKVRSLFSSTYLCESSFSHMKFIKNKYRSKLTDNHINNCIRMAVTNYPPSIEECVSKMECKSSH
;
A
#
# COMPACT_ATOMS: atom_id res chain seq x y z
N MET A 1 -16.84 -27.94 0.48
CA MET A 1 -16.88 -26.48 0.18
C MET A 1 -15.64 -25.88 0.82
N GLU A 2 -14.70 -25.32 0.04
CA GLU A 2 -13.34 -24.96 0.50
C GLU A 2 -13.30 -24.16 1.82
N LEU A 3 -14.25 -23.24 2.04
CA LEU A 3 -14.34 -22.47 3.28
C LEU A 3 -14.63 -23.32 4.53
N ILE A 4 -15.53 -24.29 4.41
CA ILE A 4 -15.90 -25.21 5.50
C ILE A 4 -14.73 -26.15 5.81
N GLU A 5 -14.05 -26.63 4.77
CA GLU A 5 -12.86 -27.49 4.90
C GLU A 5 -11.69 -26.76 5.56
N LEU A 6 -11.46 -25.49 5.19
CA LEU A 6 -10.43 -24.68 5.83
C LEU A 6 -10.72 -24.45 7.32
N GLN A 7 -11.99 -24.25 7.69
CA GLN A 7 -12.41 -24.09 9.09
C GLN A 7 -12.21 -25.35 9.92
N SER A 8 -12.37 -26.54 9.33
CA SER A 8 -12.09 -27.81 10.01
C SER A 8 -10.60 -28.14 10.09
N ASP A 9 -9.81 -27.68 9.13
CA ASP A 9 -8.38 -27.97 9.03
C ASP A 9 -7.51 -27.16 10.00
N ILE A 10 -7.93 -25.93 10.33
CA ILE A 10 -7.10 -25.02 11.12
C ILE A 10 -7.89 -24.49 12.31
N PRO A 11 -7.42 -24.72 13.56
CA PRO A 11 -7.96 -24.02 14.71
C PRO A 11 -7.69 -22.52 14.54
N LEU A 12 -8.76 -21.73 14.38
CA LEU A 12 -8.68 -20.26 14.20
C LEU A 12 -7.93 -19.53 15.32
N THR A 13 -7.65 -20.23 16.44
CA THR A 13 -6.95 -19.71 17.62
C THR A 13 -5.43 -19.71 17.50
N SER A 14 -4.82 -20.37 16.51
CA SER A 14 -3.36 -20.51 16.38
C SER A 14 -2.72 -19.66 15.26
N ILE A 15 -3.51 -19.01 14.42
CA ILE A 15 -3.01 -18.25 13.27
C ILE A 15 -2.94 -16.76 13.60
N ASP A 16 -1.79 -16.13 13.33
CA ASP A 16 -1.72 -14.68 13.25
C ASP A 16 -2.62 -14.16 12.11
N SER A 17 -3.72 -13.52 12.51
CA SER A 17 -4.72 -12.90 11.62
C SER A 17 -4.12 -12.01 10.54
N LYS A 18 -2.93 -11.42 10.76
CA LYS A 18 -2.29 -10.51 9.81
C LYS A 18 -1.83 -11.21 8.53
N ASN A 19 -1.51 -12.51 8.58
CA ASN A 19 -0.89 -13.23 7.46
C ASN A 19 -1.52 -14.60 7.16
N ILE A 20 -2.75 -14.86 7.61
CA ILE A 20 -3.44 -16.14 7.37
C ILE A 20 -3.36 -16.61 5.92
N TRP A 21 -3.58 -15.70 4.96
CA TRP A 21 -3.63 -16.01 3.54
C TRP A 21 -2.28 -16.36 2.91
N SER A 22 -1.15 -16.07 3.57
CA SER A 22 0.16 -16.57 3.12
C SER A 22 0.43 -18.01 3.56
N GLN A 23 -0.35 -18.53 4.52
CA GLN A 23 -0.20 -19.86 5.08
C GLN A 23 -1.20 -20.88 4.49
N VAL A 24 -2.27 -20.42 3.85
CA VAL A 24 -3.27 -21.29 3.21
C VAL A 24 -2.68 -21.93 1.93
N PRO A 25 -2.62 -23.28 1.83
CA PRO A 25 -2.13 -23.95 0.63
C PRO A 25 -3.02 -23.67 -0.58
N LYS A 26 -2.45 -23.13 -1.66
CA LYS A 26 -3.21 -22.73 -2.86
C LYS A 26 -3.70 -23.92 -3.66
N GLU A 27 -2.98 -25.04 -3.57
CA GLU A 27 -3.30 -26.30 -4.25
C GLU A 27 -4.54 -26.95 -3.63
N LYS A 28 -4.70 -26.82 -2.30
CA LYS A 28 -5.86 -27.34 -1.57
C LYS A 28 -7.07 -26.40 -1.63
N TYR A 29 -6.84 -25.08 -1.67
CA TYR A 29 -7.89 -24.05 -1.61
C TYR A 29 -7.83 -23.02 -2.76
N PRO A 30 -7.87 -23.46 -4.03
CA PRO A 30 -7.65 -22.58 -5.18
C PRO A 30 -8.76 -21.54 -5.38
N VAL A 31 -10.03 -21.87 -5.13
CA VAL A 31 -11.15 -20.94 -5.32
C VAL A 31 -11.15 -19.88 -4.22
N LEU A 32 -10.88 -20.27 -2.99
CA LEU A 32 -10.84 -19.40 -1.82
C LEU A 32 -9.67 -18.42 -1.94
N CYS A 33 -8.46 -18.89 -2.23
CA CYS A 33 -7.30 -18.03 -2.45
C CYS A 33 -7.55 -17.01 -3.57
N ARG A 34 -8.15 -17.44 -4.69
CA ARG A 34 -8.51 -16.54 -5.81
C ARG A 34 -9.53 -15.49 -5.38
N THR A 35 -10.54 -15.89 -4.62
CA THR A 35 -11.61 -14.99 -4.17
C THR A 35 -11.09 -13.97 -3.17
N THR A 36 -10.30 -14.39 -2.19
CA THR A 36 -9.63 -13.50 -1.25
C THR A 36 -8.74 -12.50 -1.97
N LEU A 37 -7.96 -12.92 -2.96
CA LEU A 37 -7.13 -12.00 -3.74
C LEU A 37 -7.97 -10.92 -4.43
N LYS A 38 -9.12 -11.27 -5.02
CA LYS A 38 -10.04 -10.29 -5.62
C LYS A 38 -10.58 -9.32 -4.59
N VAL A 39 -11.10 -9.82 -3.47
CA VAL A 39 -11.64 -9.01 -2.39
C VAL A 39 -10.58 -8.08 -1.82
N ARG A 40 -9.37 -8.59 -1.55
CA ARG A 40 -8.23 -7.80 -1.08
C ARG A 40 -7.86 -6.70 -2.07
N SER A 41 -7.80 -7.00 -3.37
CA SER A 41 -7.51 -6.00 -4.39
C SER A 41 -8.55 -4.88 -4.44
N LEU A 42 -9.84 -5.19 -4.28
CA LEU A 42 -10.90 -4.18 -4.20
C LEU A 42 -10.73 -3.27 -2.97
N PHE A 43 -10.51 -3.87 -1.79
CA PHE A 43 -10.27 -3.10 -0.56
C PHE A 43 -9.00 -2.25 -0.63
N SER A 44 -7.88 -2.84 -1.06
CA SER A 44 -6.59 -2.13 -1.15
C SER A 44 -6.62 -1.00 -2.17
N SER A 45 -7.24 -1.18 -3.33
CA SER A 45 -7.34 -0.12 -4.34
C SER A 45 -8.23 1.03 -3.87
N THR A 46 -9.36 0.72 -3.21
CA THR A 46 -10.25 1.74 -2.61
C THR A 46 -9.52 2.53 -1.54
N TYR A 47 -8.87 1.83 -0.60
CA TYR A 47 -8.08 2.47 0.46
C TYR A 47 -6.96 3.36 -0.11
N LEU A 48 -6.19 2.87 -1.09
CA LEU A 48 -5.13 3.65 -1.73
C LEU A 48 -5.67 4.88 -2.44
N CYS A 49 -6.84 4.78 -3.07
CA CYS A 49 -7.50 5.89 -3.73
C CYS A 49 -7.91 6.97 -2.72
N GLU A 50 -8.61 6.59 -1.66
CA GLU A 50 -9.05 7.48 -0.58
C GLU A 50 -7.85 8.14 0.12
N SER A 51 -6.82 7.35 0.44
CA SER A 51 -5.57 7.84 1.03
C SER A 51 -4.88 8.85 0.09
N SER A 52 -4.77 8.53 -1.20
CA SER A 52 -4.20 9.42 -2.21
C SER A 52 -4.95 10.75 -2.29
N PHE A 53 -6.29 10.72 -2.28
CA PHE A 53 -7.11 11.93 -2.29
C PHE A 53 -6.94 12.77 -1.02
N SER A 54 -6.90 12.12 0.15
CA SER A 54 -6.64 12.78 1.43
C SER A 54 -5.27 13.47 1.45
N HIS A 55 -4.23 12.77 1.02
CA HIS A 55 -2.89 13.35 0.88
C HIS A 55 -2.85 14.48 -0.14
N MET A 56 -3.51 14.32 -1.29
CA MET A 56 -3.58 15.38 -2.31
C MET A 56 -4.20 16.65 -1.75
N LYS A 57 -5.25 16.56 -0.94
CA LYS A 57 -5.88 17.71 -0.27
C LYS A 57 -4.92 18.43 0.68
N PHE A 58 -4.06 17.68 1.39
CA PHE A 58 -3.04 18.27 2.25
C PHE A 58 -1.89 18.91 1.45
N ILE A 59 -1.42 18.22 0.40
CA ILE A 59 -0.36 18.68 -0.50
C ILE A 59 -0.77 19.96 -1.23
N LYS A 60 -1.98 19.98 -1.80
CA LYS A 60 -2.60 21.14 -2.46
C LYS A 60 -3.29 22.00 -1.40
N ASN A 61 -2.51 22.80 -0.69
CA ASN A 61 -3.06 23.81 0.22
C ASN A 61 -2.88 25.23 -0.33
N LYS A 62 -3.58 26.18 0.28
CA LYS A 62 -3.61 27.59 -0.15
C LYS A 62 -2.23 28.29 -0.17
N TYR A 63 -1.23 27.72 0.49
CA TYR A 63 0.12 28.27 0.57
C TYR A 63 1.05 27.73 -0.54
N ARG A 64 0.59 26.78 -1.37
CA ARG A 64 1.42 26.11 -2.40
C ARG A 64 0.87 26.34 -3.82
N SER A 65 0.86 27.59 -4.26
CA SER A 65 0.29 28.03 -5.55
C SER A 65 1.09 27.61 -6.80
N LYS A 66 2.32 27.10 -6.64
CA LYS A 66 3.23 26.74 -7.76
C LYS A 66 3.39 25.23 -7.98
N LEU A 67 2.53 24.40 -7.39
CA LEU A 67 2.60 22.95 -7.61
C LEU A 67 2.14 22.61 -9.02
N THR A 68 2.96 21.83 -9.74
CA THR A 68 2.61 21.24 -11.03
C THR A 68 2.05 19.85 -10.80
N ASP A 69 1.41 19.26 -11.81
CA ASP A 69 0.91 17.88 -11.72
C ASP A 69 2.03 16.88 -11.45
N ASN A 70 3.23 17.13 -11.97
CA ASN A 70 4.41 16.30 -11.69
C ASN A 70 4.82 16.38 -10.21
N HIS A 71 4.79 17.58 -9.60
CA HIS A 71 5.05 17.74 -8.17
C HIS A 71 4.02 16.98 -7.32
N ILE A 72 2.74 17.12 -7.66
CA ILE A 72 1.64 16.45 -6.95
C ILE A 72 1.78 14.93 -7.05
N ASN A 73 2.02 14.40 -8.24
CA ASN A 73 2.20 12.97 -8.47
C ASN A 73 3.35 12.40 -7.63
N ASN A 74 4.52 13.05 -7.65
CA ASN A 74 5.67 12.63 -6.85
C ASN A 74 5.38 12.66 -5.34
N CYS A 75 4.72 13.71 -4.84
CA CYS A 75 4.37 13.81 -3.42
C CYS A 75 3.35 12.75 -3.00
N ILE A 76 2.30 12.50 -3.79
CA ILE A 76 1.30 11.47 -3.50
C ILE A 76 1.96 10.08 -3.49
N ARG A 77 2.79 9.78 -4.50
CA ARG A 77 3.51 8.51 -4.59
C ARG A 77 4.40 8.27 -3.37
N MET A 78 5.08 9.31 -2.88
CA MET A 78 5.88 9.23 -1.66
C MET A 78 5.03 9.09 -0.39
N ALA A 79 3.84 9.69 -0.35
CA ALA A 79 2.95 9.63 0.82
C ALA A 79 2.26 8.27 0.98
N VAL A 80 1.93 7.59 -0.12
CA VAL A 80 1.17 6.33 -0.11
C VAL A 80 2.03 5.07 -0.26
N THR A 81 3.33 5.22 -0.52
CA THR A 81 4.25 4.08 -0.69
C THR A 81 4.71 3.52 0.64
N ASN A 82 4.83 2.19 0.72
CA ASN A 82 5.52 1.49 1.81
C ASN A 82 7.01 1.28 1.50
N TYR A 83 7.48 1.71 0.31
CA TYR A 83 8.88 1.61 -0.06
C TYR A 83 9.70 2.66 0.72
N PRO A 84 10.74 2.26 1.47
CA PRO A 84 11.55 3.19 2.23
C PRO A 84 12.32 4.13 1.28
N PRO A 85 12.28 5.45 1.49
CA PRO A 85 13.05 6.38 0.66
C PRO A 85 14.55 6.22 0.91
N SER A 86 15.34 6.19 -0.17
CA SER A 86 16.81 6.19 -0.11
C SER A 86 17.32 7.61 0.15
N ILE A 87 17.25 8.06 1.41
CA ILE A 87 17.62 9.43 1.80
C ILE A 87 19.13 9.65 1.58
N GLU A 88 19.96 8.67 1.91
CA GLU A 88 21.42 8.74 1.78
C GLU A 88 21.86 8.99 0.34
N GLU A 89 21.22 8.30 -0.62
CA GLU A 89 21.47 8.50 -2.05
C GLU A 89 20.98 9.88 -2.54
N CYS A 90 19.86 10.37 -2.01
CA CYS A 90 19.40 11.73 -2.33
C CYS A 90 20.37 12.79 -1.81
N VAL A 91 20.89 12.62 -0.59
CA VAL A 91 21.83 13.56 0.03
C VAL A 91 23.16 13.55 -0.71
N SER A 92 23.68 12.40 -1.11
CA SER A 92 24.96 12.30 -1.83
C SER A 92 24.93 12.95 -3.21
N LYS A 93 23.76 13.01 -3.85
CA LYS A 93 23.54 13.69 -5.14
C LYS A 93 23.17 15.17 -5.01
N MET A 94 22.99 15.67 -3.79
CA MET A 94 22.60 17.06 -3.56
C MET A 94 23.82 17.98 -3.73
N GLU A 95 23.87 18.73 -4.83
CA GLU A 95 24.84 19.81 -4.97
C GLU A 95 24.41 21.01 -4.11
N CYS A 96 25.08 21.21 -2.98
CA CYS A 96 24.92 22.41 -2.16
C CYS A 96 25.42 23.63 -2.94
N LYS A 97 24.52 24.32 -3.64
CA LYS A 97 24.80 25.67 -4.13
C LYS A 97 24.67 26.64 -2.96
N SER A 98 25.79 27.14 -2.48
CA SER A 98 25.83 28.26 -1.55
C SER A 98 25.03 29.41 -2.15
N SER A 99 24.03 29.88 -1.41
CA SER A 99 23.30 31.09 -1.77
C SER A 99 24.18 32.29 -1.45
N HIS A 100 24.29 33.23 -2.40
CA HIS A 100 25.01 34.50 -2.24
C HIS A 100 24.24 35.48 -1.36
#